data_AF-A0A2C9M9G1-F1
#
_entry.id   AF-A0A2C9M9G1-F1
#
_cell.length_a   1.000
_cell.length_b   1.000
_cell.length_c   1.000
_cell.angle_alpha   90.00
_cell.angle_beta   90.00
_cell.angle_gamma   90.00
#
_symmetry.space_group_name_H-M   'P 1'
#
loop_
_entity.id
_entity.type
_entity.pdbx_description
1 polymer ?
#
loop_
_entity_poly.entity_id
_entity_poly.type
_entity_poly.pdbx_seq_one_letter_code
_entity_poly.pdbx_strand_id
1 'polypeptide(L)'
;MTLSSSLPKTHICAIHSLVVAFLNMLGQVTQVNALSLHALRVAENRENEAPYLLPDFAFNRKNRPNSYPKDTEIKESCLFHQDRLAECLRSAGLDVTRLSTPFSARPNLGYGVVGSGEGGTSVSDVGSINIDFENTDGSPRISKKTDEITVESLKKMLAEDSSAGKAEEERHRREIVHMFRSAPFEEIVARSEAISNHFHSKLNEILEIVSQDRIATEPQTQEIVYPKLFVY
;
A
#
# COMPACT_ATOMS: atom_id res chain seq x y z
N MET A 1 -2.82 -23.22 25.24
CA MET A 1 -4.24 -23.51 25.52
C MET A 1 -4.93 -23.76 24.18
N THR A 2 -5.23 -25.03 23.89
CA THR A 2 -5.83 -25.52 22.64
C THR A 2 -7.34 -25.32 22.66
N LEU A 3 -7.83 -24.21 22.10
CA LEU A 3 -9.26 -24.01 21.87
C LEU A 3 -9.64 -24.63 20.51
N SER A 4 -9.67 -25.96 20.42
CA SER A 4 -10.38 -26.62 19.31
C SER A 4 -11.87 -26.69 19.66
N SER A 5 -12.52 -25.53 19.81
CA SER A 5 -13.98 -25.46 19.85
C SER A 5 -14.50 -25.80 18.46
N SER A 6 -14.91 -27.05 18.24
CA SER A 6 -15.54 -27.48 16.99
C SER A 6 -16.72 -26.57 16.69
N LEU A 7 -16.73 -25.96 15.51
CA LEU A 7 -17.81 -25.09 15.06
C LEU A 7 -19.14 -25.87 15.03
N PRO A 8 -20.30 -25.27 15.39
CA PRO A 8 -21.57 -25.97 15.29
C PRO A 8 -21.88 -26.37 13.84
N LYS A 9 -22.56 -27.52 13.64
CA LYS A 9 -22.84 -28.06 12.30
C LYS A 9 -23.61 -27.10 11.39
N THR A 10 -24.50 -26.30 11.97
CA THR A 10 -25.21 -25.22 11.27
C THR A 10 -24.24 -24.28 10.57
N HIS A 11 -23.18 -23.84 11.28
CA HIS A 11 -22.15 -22.97 10.73
C HIS A 11 -21.28 -23.69 9.70
N ILE A 12 -20.91 -24.95 9.94
CA ILE A 12 -20.14 -25.74 8.97
C ILE A 12 -20.89 -25.82 7.63
N CYS A 13 -22.18 -26.16 7.67
CA CYS A 13 -23.01 -26.24 6.47
C CYS A 13 -23.16 -24.88 5.77
N ALA A 14 -23.35 -23.81 6.55
CA ALA A 14 -23.40 -22.44 6.03
C ALA A 14 -22.08 -22.04 5.36
N ILE A 15 -20.93 -22.41 5.93
CA ILE A 15 -19.61 -22.16 5.33
C ILE A 15 -19.47 -22.92 4.01
N HIS A 16 -19.81 -24.21 3.97
CA HIS A 16 -19.76 -24.98 2.73
C HIS A 16 -20.64 -24.38 1.63
N SER A 17 -21.83 -23.90 1.99
CA SER A 17 -22.72 -23.21 1.07
C SER A 17 -22.13 -21.89 0.59
N LEU A 18 -21.56 -21.09 1.49
CA LEU A 18 -20.93 -19.82 1.17
C LEU A 18 -19.73 -20.01 0.23
N VAL A 19 -18.92 -21.03 0.47
CA VAL A 19 -17.75 -21.36 -0.35
C VAL A 19 -18.16 -21.70 -1.78
N VAL A 20 -19.21 -22.51 -2.00
CA VAL A 20 -19.70 -22.79 -3.37
C VAL A 20 -20.14 -21.51 -4.06
N ALA A 21 -20.96 -20.70 -3.38
CA ALA A 21 -21.48 -19.46 -3.94
C ALA A 21 -20.34 -18.49 -4.27
N PHE A 22 -19.37 -18.35 -3.36
CA PHE A 22 -18.20 -17.50 -3.53
C PHE A 22 -17.32 -17.98 -4.69
N LEU A 23 -16.99 -19.27 -4.78
CA LEU A 23 -16.16 -19.81 -5.86
C LEU A 23 -16.85 -19.70 -7.23
N ASN A 24 -18.17 -19.92 -7.29
CA ASN A 24 -18.93 -19.72 -8.52
C ASN A 24 -18.93 -18.25 -8.95
N MET A 25 -19.20 -17.33 -8.01
CA MET A 25 -19.15 -15.89 -8.25
C MET A 25 -17.75 -15.44 -8.69
N LEU A 26 -16.71 -15.92 -8.01
CA LEU A 26 -15.32 -15.65 -8.34
C LEU A 26 -15.00 -16.12 -9.77
N GLY A 27 -15.38 -17.35 -10.14
CA GLY A 27 -15.19 -17.88 -11.50
C GLY A 27 -15.88 -17.02 -12.57
N GLN A 28 -17.09 -16.52 -12.30
CA GLN A 28 -17.81 -15.64 -13.23
C GLN A 28 -17.15 -14.27 -13.36
N VAL A 29 -16.78 -13.63 -12.25
CA VAL A 29 -16.16 -12.29 -12.24
C VAL A 29 -14.77 -12.30 -12.87
N THR A 30 -13.99 -13.35 -12.61
CA THR A 30 -12.63 -13.51 -13.16
C THR A 30 -12.62 -14.13 -14.55
N GLN A 31 -13.78 -14.49 -15.10
CA GLN A 31 -13.94 -15.19 -16.39
C GLN A 31 -13.20 -16.54 -16.46
N VAL A 32 -12.98 -17.19 -15.32
CA VAL A 32 -12.36 -18.52 -15.22
C VAL A 32 -13.44 -19.60 -15.31
N ASN A 33 -13.79 -19.99 -16.54
CA ASN A 33 -14.84 -20.97 -16.81
C ASN A 33 -14.59 -22.34 -16.15
N ALA A 34 -13.33 -22.77 -16.05
CA ALA A 34 -12.99 -24.05 -15.40
C ALA A 34 -13.40 -24.06 -13.91
N LEU A 35 -13.27 -22.91 -13.23
CA LEU A 35 -13.62 -22.77 -11.82
C LEU A 35 -15.15 -22.74 -11.62
N SER A 36 -15.88 -22.01 -12.46
CA SER A 36 -17.35 -21.96 -12.38
C SER A 36 -17.97 -23.33 -12.64
N LEU A 37 -17.49 -24.06 -13.66
CA LEU A 37 -17.94 -25.43 -13.94
C LEU A 37 -17.63 -26.39 -12.78
N HIS A 38 -16.45 -26.26 -12.16
CA HIS A 38 -16.12 -27.08 -11.00
C HIS A 38 -17.05 -26.79 -9.81
N ALA A 39 -17.33 -25.52 -9.53
CA ALA A 39 -18.26 -25.12 -8.46
C ALA A 39 -19.69 -25.63 -8.71
N LEU A 40 -20.18 -25.53 -9.94
CA LEU A 40 -21.48 -26.08 -10.34
C LEU A 40 -21.53 -27.61 -10.18
N ARG A 41 -20.46 -28.31 -10.60
CA ARG A 41 -20.40 -29.77 -10.45
C ARG A 41 -20.47 -30.22 -8.99
N VAL A 42 -19.78 -29.51 -8.10
CA VAL A 42 -19.86 -29.78 -6.65
C VAL A 42 -21.26 -29.47 -6.11
N ALA A 43 -21.93 -28.43 -6.61
CA ALA A 43 -23.30 -28.11 -6.23
C ALA A 43 -24.30 -29.21 -6.65
N GLU A 44 -24.19 -29.73 -7.88
CA GLU A 44 -25.00 -30.86 -8.37
C GLU A 44 -24.79 -32.13 -7.52
N ASN A 45 -23.55 -32.44 -7.17
CA ASN A 45 -23.26 -33.59 -6.30
C ASN A 45 -23.92 -33.42 -4.92
N ARG A 46 -23.93 -32.20 -4.38
CA ARG A 46 -24.56 -31.89 -3.09
C ARG A 46 -26.08 -31.97 -3.16
N GLU A 47 -26.72 -31.66 -4.27
CA GLU A 47 -28.18 -31.82 -4.42
C GLU A 47 -28.61 -33.26 -4.15
N ASN A 48 -27.83 -34.23 -4.63
CA ASN A 48 -28.13 -35.65 -4.50
C ASN A 48 -27.66 -36.25 -3.18
N GLU A 49 -26.46 -35.87 -2.71
CA GLU A 49 -25.77 -36.59 -1.63
C GLU A 49 -25.77 -35.82 -0.30
N ALA A 50 -25.84 -34.48 -0.35
CA ALA A 50 -25.68 -33.63 0.82
C ALA A 50 -26.44 -32.29 0.69
N PRO A 51 -27.79 -32.32 0.56
CA PRO A 51 -28.57 -31.12 0.30
C PRO A 51 -28.49 -30.09 1.44
N TYR A 52 -28.11 -30.54 2.64
CA TYR A 52 -27.87 -29.67 3.79
C TYR A 52 -26.67 -28.71 3.63
N LEU A 53 -25.80 -28.94 2.64
CA LEU A 53 -24.67 -28.08 2.30
C LEU A 53 -25.01 -27.02 1.22
N LEU A 54 -26.24 -27.02 0.71
CA LEU A 54 -26.71 -26.06 -0.29
C LEU A 54 -27.28 -24.79 0.38
N PRO A 55 -27.26 -23.63 -0.32
CA PRO A 55 -27.78 -22.37 0.22
C PRO A 55 -29.23 -22.46 0.71
N ASP A 56 -30.09 -23.11 -0.07
CA ASP A 56 -31.52 -23.22 0.22
C ASP A 56 -31.81 -23.93 1.54
N PHE A 57 -30.95 -24.87 1.94
CA PHE A 57 -31.06 -25.54 3.23
C PHE A 57 -30.24 -24.81 4.30
N ALA A 58 -28.99 -24.47 4.03
CA ALA A 58 -28.06 -23.96 5.03
C ALA A 58 -28.49 -22.60 5.62
N PHE A 59 -29.14 -21.74 4.82
CA PHE A 59 -29.63 -20.42 5.25
C PHE A 59 -31.13 -20.37 5.57
N ASN A 60 -31.82 -21.51 5.55
CA ASN A 60 -33.24 -21.56 5.89
C ASN A 60 -33.44 -21.38 7.40
N ARG A 61 -34.03 -20.24 7.78
CA ARG A 61 -34.31 -19.87 9.18
C ARG A 61 -35.28 -20.83 9.89
N LYS A 62 -36.00 -21.68 9.15
CA LYS A 62 -36.90 -22.69 9.73
C LYS A 62 -36.14 -23.95 10.18
N ASN A 63 -34.93 -24.16 9.69
CA ASN A 63 -34.13 -25.32 10.03
C ASN A 63 -33.66 -25.26 11.48
N ARG A 64 -33.77 -26.39 12.17
CA ARG A 64 -33.37 -26.54 13.58
C ARG A 64 -32.09 -27.37 13.64
N PRO A 65 -31.34 -27.36 14.75
CA PRO A 65 -30.12 -28.16 14.88
C PRO A 65 -30.32 -29.66 14.61
N ASN A 66 -31.53 -30.18 14.84
CA ASN A 66 -31.91 -31.57 14.55
C ASN A 66 -32.22 -31.86 13.07
N SER A 67 -32.35 -30.84 12.22
CA SER A 67 -32.54 -30.98 10.78
C SER A 67 -31.24 -31.38 10.07
N TYR A 68 -30.08 -31.23 10.74
CA TYR A 68 -28.78 -31.55 10.18
C TYR A 68 -28.39 -33.00 10.52
N PRO A 69 -27.63 -33.68 9.63
CA PRO A 69 -27.15 -35.03 9.89
C PRO A 69 -26.30 -35.11 11.16
N LYS A 70 -26.44 -36.21 11.92
CA LYS A 70 -25.63 -36.49 13.11
C LYS A 70 -24.25 -37.02 12.77
N ASP A 71 -24.12 -37.71 11.64
CA ASP A 71 -22.85 -38.17 11.11
C ASP A 71 -22.12 -37.03 10.39
N THR A 72 -20.80 -37.11 10.33
CA THR A 72 -19.93 -36.03 9.83
C THR A 72 -19.20 -36.44 8.55
N GLU A 73 -19.54 -37.60 8.01
CA GLU A 73 -18.93 -38.11 6.79
C GLU A 73 -19.56 -37.42 5.59
N ILE A 74 -18.91 -36.34 5.13
CA ILE A 74 -19.21 -35.71 3.86
C ILE A 74 -18.44 -36.46 2.79
N LYS A 75 -19.15 -36.95 1.77
CA LYS A 75 -18.52 -37.65 0.65
C LYS A 75 -17.55 -36.72 -0.09
N GLU A 76 -16.44 -37.27 -0.53
CA GLU A 76 -15.36 -36.54 -1.19
C GLU A 76 -15.83 -35.79 -2.46
N SER A 77 -16.81 -36.34 -3.18
CA SER A 77 -17.48 -35.70 -4.34
C SER A 77 -18.17 -34.36 -4.01
N CYS A 78 -18.51 -34.12 -2.75
CA CYS A 78 -19.15 -32.88 -2.30
C CYS A 78 -18.15 -31.83 -1.79
N LEU A 79 -16.87 -32.17 -1.71
CA LEU A 79 -15.81 -31.31 -1.19
C LEU A 79 -15.03 -30.63 -2.32
N PHE A 80 -14.40 -29.51 -1.97
CA PHE A 80 -13.45 -28.85 -2.84
C PHE A 80 -12.05 -29.33 -2.52
N HIS A 81 -11.33 -29.75 -3.55
CA HIS A 81 -9.93 -30.13 -3.44
C HIS A 81 -9.06 -28.96 -3.86
N GLN A 82 -8.08 -28.65 -3.01
CA GLN A 82 -7.15 -27.56 -3.28
C GLN A 82 -6.40 -27.76 -4.60
N ASP A 83 -5.99 -28.99 -4.92
CA ASP A 83 -5.29 -29.29 -6.18
C ASP A 83 -6.14 -29.00 -7.41
N ARG A 84 -7.44 -29.33 -7.34
CA ARG A 84 -8.41 -29.04 -8.41
C ARG A 84 -8.62 -27.55 -8.57
N LEU A 85 -8.77 -26.81 -7.47
CA LEU A 85 -8.88 -25.35 -7.50
C LEU A 85 -7.63 -24.70 -8.08
N ALA A 86 -6.45 -25.16 -7.66
CA ALA A 86 -5.17 -24.66 -8.15
C ALA A 86 -5.02 -24.91 -9.65
N GLU A 87 -5.47 -26.07 -10.15
CA GLU A 87 -5.44 -26.38 -11.58
C GLU A 87 -6.36 -25.46 -12.40
N CYS A 88 -7.60 -25.26 -11.95
CA CYS A 88 -8.53 -24.34 -12.60
C CYS A 88 -7.94 -22.92 -12.69
N LEU A 89 -7.33 -22.43 -11.61
CA LEU A 89 -6.73 -21.09 -11.55
C LEU A 89 -5.44 -20.97 -12.39
N ARG A 90 -4.55 -21.97 -12.34
CA ARG A 90 -3.33 -22.02 -13.18
C ARG A 90 -3.65 -22.03 -14.65
N SER A 91 -4.69 -22.74 -15.07
CA SER A 91 -5.13 -22.79 -16.47
C SER A 91 -5.55 -21.42 -17.01
N ALA A 92 -5.92 -20.49 -16.12
CA ALA A 92 -6.24 -19.09 -16.44
C ALA A 92 -5.05 -18.12 -16.26
N GLY A 93 -3.85 -18.65 -15.95
CA GLY A 93 -2.65 -17.84 -15.73
C GLY A 93 -2.58 -17.13 -14.37
N LEU A 94 -3.42 -17.54 -13.40
CA LEU A 94 -3.42 -16.95 -12.05
C LEU A 94 -2.36 -17.61 -11.16
N ASP A 95 -1.73 -16.80 -10.31
CA ASP A 95 -0.79 -17.30 -9.30
C ASP A 95 -1.53 -18.03 -8.17
N VAL A 96 -1.08 -19.25 -7.88
CA VAL A 96 -1.64 -20.15 -6.86
C VAL A 96 -0.66 -20.45 -5.72
N THR A 97 0.54 -19.86 -5.73
CA THR A 97 1.59 -20.10 -4.72
C THR A 97 1.10 -19.87 -3.28
N ARG A 98 0.17 -18.92 -3.12
CA ARG A 98 -0.39 -18.54 -1.81
C ARG A 98 -1.65 -19.31 -1.42
N LEU A 99 -2.17 -20.20 -2.26
CA LEU A 99 -3.42 -20.92 -1.99
C LEU A 99 -3.34 -21.85 -0.77
N SER A 100 -2.16 -22.42 -0.50
CA SER A 100 -1.87 -23.24 0.68
C SER A 100 -1.53 -22.43 1.93
N THR A 101 -1.33 -21.12 1.77
CA THR A 101 -0.93 -20.26 2.89
C THR A 101 -2.17 -19.96 3.72
N PRO A 102 -2.24 -20.38 5.00
CA PRO A 102 -3.40 -20.11 5.83
C PRO A 102 -3.62 -18.61 5.93
N PHE A 103 -4.89 -18.20 5.83
CA PHE A 103 -5.26 -16.80 5.97
C PHE A 103 -4.87 -16.31 7.37
N SER A 104 -3.76 -15.57 7.43
CA SER A 104 -3.36 -14.85 8.62
C SER A 104 -4.05 -13.50 8.55
N ALA A 105 -5.13 -13.33 9.32
CA ALA A 105 -5.68 -12.01 9.60
C ALA A 105 -4.60 -11.21 10.33
N ARG A 106 -3.66 -10.62 9.58
CA ARG A 106 -2.86 -9.52 10.12
C ARG A 106 -3.91 -8.47 10.49
N PRO A 107 -3.98 -8.04 11.77
CA PRO A 107 -4.87 -6.96 12.13
C PRO A 107 -4.58 -5.85 11.13
N ASN A 108 -5.61 -5.41 10.41
CA ASN A 108 -5.52 -4.37 9.40
C ASN A 108 -4.71 -3.22 9.99
N LEU A 109 -3.42 -3.18 9.67
CA LEU A 109 -2.57 -2.05 9.96
C LEU A 109 -2.82 -1.07 8.84
N GLY A 110 -4.07 -0.59 8.80
CA GLY A 110 -4.40 0.64 8.13
C GLY A 110 -3.48 1.71 8.71
N TYR A 111 -2.62 2.21 7.83
CA TYR A 111 -1.76 3.36 8.05
C TYR A 111 -0.49 3.11 8.88
N GLY A 112 0.63 2.97 8.16
CA GLY A 112 1.94 3.43 8.63
C GLY A 112 2.77 2.47 9.47
N VAL A 113 3.16 1.31 8.93
CA VAL A 113 4.44 0.67 9.29
C VAL A 113 5.05 0.07 8.03
N VAL A 114 5.79 0.90 7.29
CA VAL A 114 6.87 0.41 6.42
C VAL A 114 8.01 0.08 7.37
N GLY A 115 8.11 -1.19 7.77
CA GLY A 115 9.05 -1.57 8.82
C GLY A 115 9.03 -3.04 9.17
N SER A 116 9.05 -3.92 8.17
CA SER A 116 9.70 -5.23 8.20
C SER A 116 9.50 -5.88 6.83
N GLY A 117 10.58 -6.46 6.31
CA GLY A 117 10.68 -6.97 4.95
C GLY A 117 9.57 -7.95 4.54
N GLU A 118 9.38 -7.98 3.23
CA GLU A 118 8.61 -8.94 2.44
C GLU A 118 7.08 -8.81 2.51
N GLY A 119 6.53 -8.19 1.45
CA GLY A 119 5.17 -8.48 0.96
C GLY A 119 4.01 -7.80 1.70
N GLY A 120 4.02 -6.46 1.79
CA GLY A 120 2.85 -5.67 2.20
C GLY A 120 2.02 -5.25 0.98
N THR A 121 0.80 -5.76 0.86
CA THR A 121 -0.17 -5.45 -0.19
C THR A 121 -0.53 -3.95 -0.20
N SER A 122 -0.11 -3.28 -1.26
CA SER A 122 -0.48 -1.92 -1.63
C SER A 122 -1.98 -1.80 -1.87
N VAL A 123 -2.65 -0.89 -1.17
CA VAL A 123 -3.99 -0.38 -1.52
C VAL A 123 -3.87 0.96 -2.25
N SER A 124 -2.66 1.30 -2.71
CA SER A 124 -2.30 2.63 -3.26
C SER A 124 -2.37 2.68 -4.80
N ASP A 125 -2.87 1.64 -5.47
CA ASP A 125 -2.80 1.54 -6.94
C ASP A 125 -3.96 2.21 -7.69
N VAL A 126 -4.55 3.26 -7.09
CA VAL A 126 -5.43 4.20 -7.80
C VAL A 126 -4.95 5.60 -7.48
N GLY A 127 -4.04 6.12 -8.31
CA GLY A 127 -3.71 7.56 -8.31
C GLY A 127 -2.26 7.98 -8.45
N SER A 128 -1.30 7.06 -8.65
CA SER A 128 0.08 7.45 -8.95
C SER A 128 0.25 7.65 -10.45
N ILE A 129 -0.06 8.86 -10.93
CA ILE A 129 0.60 9.38 -12.13
C ILE A 129 2.11 9.35 -11.84
N ASN A 130 2.83 8.38 -12.41
CA ASN A 130 4.27 8.47 -12.54
C ASN A 130 4.55 9.51 -13.64
N ILE A 131 4.79 10.76 -13.24
CA ILE A 131 5.60 11.65 -14.08
C ILE A 131 7.04 11.23 -13.80
N ASP A 132 7.57 10.35 -14.66
CA ASP A 132 9.00 10.15 -14.75
C ASP A 132 9.62 11.47 -15.24
N PHE A 133 10.15 12.26 -14.30
CA PHE A 133 11.08 13.33 -14.64
C PHE A 133 12.42 12.67 -14.93
N GLU A 134 12.58 12.29 -16.20
CA GLU A 134 13.83 11.78 -16.74
C GLU A 134 14.89 12.88 -16.60
N ASN A 135 15.66 12.80 -15.51
CA ASN A 135 16.81 13.64 -15.23
C ASN A 135 17.92 13.26 -16.22
N THR A 136 17.75 13.71 -17.45
CA THR A 136 18.74 13.65 -18.51
C THR A 136 19.85 14.63 -18.16
N ASP A 137 21.03 14.03 -18.06
CA ASP A 137 22.33 14.68 -17.98
C ASP A 137 22.45 15.77 -19.06
N GLY A 138 22.54 17.03 -18.63
CA GLY A 138 22.46 18.20 -19.52
C GLY A 138 22.85 19.49 -18.81
N SER A 139 24.12 19.60 -18.43
CA SER A 139 24.76 20.79 -17.87
C SER A 139 24.36 22.11 -18.58
N PRO A 140 24.28 23.23 -17.84
CA PRO A 140 25.38 24.18 -17.98
C PRO A 140 25.93 24.64 -16.63
N ARG A 141 27.27 24.48 -16.50
CA ARG A 141 28.19 25.19 -15.59
C ARG A 141 27.56 26.27 -14.71
N ILE A 142 27.15 25.88 -13.50
CA ILE A 142 27.07 26.78 -12.36
C ILE A 142 28.12 26.28 -11.38
N SER A 143 29.18 27.08 -11.20
CA SER A 143 30.24 26.85 -10.24
C SER A 143 29.60 26.64 -8.87
N LYS A 144 29.52 25.38 -8.41
CA LYS A 144 29.18 25.07 -7.02
C LYS A 144 30.25 25.74 -6.17
N LYS A 145 29.87 26.79 -5.45
CA LYS A 145 30.68 27.31 -4.34
C LYS A 145 30.96 26.12 -3.44
N THR A 146 32.24 25.83 -3.27
CA THR A 146 32.71 24.81 -2.35
C THR A 146 32.45 25.32 -0.95
N ASP A 147 31.33 24.93 -0.34
CA ASP A 147 31.21 25.00 1.11
C ASP A 147 32.36 24.14 1.67
N GLU A 148 33.31 24.79 2.34
CA GLU A 148 34.45 24.12 2.96
C GLU A 148 33.94 23.07 3.95
N ILE A 149 34.02 21.80 3.55
CA ILE A 149 33.77 20.68 4.44
C ILE A 149 34.92 20.65 5.44
N THR A 150 34.71 21.28 6.61
CA THR A 150 35.71 21.27 7.69
C THR A 150 35.75 19.91 8.36
N VAL A 151 36.94 19.52 8.81
CA VAL A 151 37.17 18.25 9.52
C VAL A 151 36.34 18.19 10.81
N GLU A 152 35.99 19.34 11.39
CA GLU A 152 35.08 19.47 12.53
C GLU A 152 33.64 19.07 12.16
N SER A 153 33.15 19.43 10.97
CA SER A 153 31.83 19.05 10.47
C SER A 153 31.75 17.53 10.22
N LEU A 154 32.80 16.95 9.61
CA LEU A 154 32.91 15.51 9.42
C LEU A 154 33.03 14.75 10.74
N LYS A 155 33.77 15.30 11.72
CA LYS A 155 33.86 14.74 13.08
C LYS A 155 32.52 14.77 13.80
N LYS A 156 31.76 15.85 13.65
CA LYS A 156 30.43 15.97 14.26
C LYS A 156 29.46 14.95 13.64
N MET A 157 29.48 14.79 12.33
CA MET A 157 28.66 13.80 11.62
C MET A 157 28.99 12.35 12.02
N LEU A 158 30.27 12.02 12.20
CA LEU A 158 30.72 10.69 12.67
C LEU A 158 30.48 10.48 14.17
N ALA A 159 30.46 11.54 14.98
CA ALA A 159 30.18 11.45 16.41
C ALA A 159 28.68 11.32 16.71
N GLU A 160 27.81 11.80 15.83
CA GLU A 160 26.35 11.74 15.94
C GLU A 160 25.75 10.39 15.45
N ASP A 161 26.59 9.40 15.13
CA ASP A 161 26.13 8.10 14.63
C ASP A 161 25.29 7.31 15.66
N SER A 162 23.98 7.40 15.44
CA SER A 162 23.04 6.29 15.26
C SER A 162 22.15 5.82 16.42
N SER A 163 22.32 6.30 17.66
CA SER A 163 21.36 5.94 18.74
C SER A 163 20.47 7.10 19.20
N ALA A 164 21.04 8.31 19.34
CA ALA A 164 20.29 9.49 19.77
C ALA A 164 19.37 10.04 18.67
N GLY A 165 19.87 10.19 17.43
CA GLY A 165 19.07 10.64 16.29
C GLY A 165 17.95 9.67 15.92
N LYS A 166 18.21 8.36 15.98
CA LYS A 166 17.17 7.33 15.78
C LYS A 166 16.10 7.35 16.87
N ALA A 167 16.48 7.60 18.13
CA ALA A 167 15.53 7.69 19.22
C ALA A 167 14.65 8.94 19.14
N GLU A 168 15.19 10.05 18.65
CA GLU A 168 14.48 11.30 18.42
C GLU A 168 13.53 11.20 17.21
N GLU A 169 14.01 10.63 16.09
CA GLU A 169 13.18 10.36 14.92
C GLU A 169 12.02 9.40 15.26
N GLU A 170 12.28 8.35 16.05
CA GLU A 170 11.25 7.43 16.53
C GLU A 170 10.28 8.07 17.53
N ARG A 171 10.72 9.07 18.32
CA ARG A 171 9.81 9.88 19.15
C ARG A 171 8.92 10.75 18.27
N HIS A 172 9.50 11.46 17.31
CA HIS A 172 8.78 12.32 16.38
C HIS A 172 7.78 11.53 15.54
N ARG A 173 8.17 10.35 15.05
CA ARG A 173 7.28 9.44 14.33
C ARG A 173 6.10 9.00 15.19
N ARG A 174 6.33 8.66 16.46
CA ARG A 174 5.26 8.27 17.39
C ARG A 174 4.30 9.42 17.68
N GLU A 175 4.83 10.63 17.84
CA GLU A 175 4.03 11.84 18.07
C GLU A 175 3.14 12.16 16.87
N ILE A 176 3.69 12.08 15.66
CA ILE A 176 2.93 12.24 14.41
C ILE A 176 1.80 11.22 14.35
N VAL A 177 2.10 9.94 14.56
CA VAL A 177 1.09 8.86 14.50
C VAL A 177 0.02 9.06 15.57
N HIS A 178 0.40 9.46 16.78
CA HIS A 178 -0.55 9.75 17.86
C HIS A 178 -1.49 10.89 17.47
N MET A 179 -0.94 12.02 17.01
CA MET A 179 -1.71 13.18 16.58
C MET A 179 -2.69 12.84 15.46
N PHE A 180 -2.28 12.11 14.41
CA PHE A 180 -3.20 11.69 13.34
C PHE A 180 -4.28 10.70 13.81
N ARG A 181 -4.08 10.01 14.94
CA ARG A 181 -5.04 9.06 15.50
C ARG A 181 -6.00 9.66 16.51
N SER A 182 -5.57 10.65 17.27
CA SER A 182 -6.32 11.19 18.40
C SER A 182 -6.80 12.63 18.20
N ALA A 183 -6.19 13.41 17.31
CA ALA A 183 -6.56 14.81 17.12
C ALA A 183 -7.82 14.92 16.24
N PRO A 184 -8.70 15.92 16.51
CA PRO A 184 -9.83 16.22 15.65
C PRO A 184 -9.36 16.69 14.26
N PHE A 185 -10.18 16.45 13.25
CA PHE A 185 -9.85 16.75 11.85
C PHE A 185 -9.46 18.23 11.63
N GLU A 186 -10.16 19.16 12.30
CA GLU A 186 -9.89 20.59 12.23
C GLU A 186 -8.44 20.95 12.59
N GLU A 187 -7.89 20.28 13.60
CA GLU A 187 -6.52 20.52 14.07
C GLU A 187 -5.48 20.00 13.06
N ILE A 188 -5.79 18.89 12.39
CA ILE A 188 -4.94 18.32 11.33
C ILE A 188 -4.92 19.26 10.11
N VAL A 189 -6.07 19.82 9.73
CA VAL A 189 -6.17 20.77 8.62
C VAL A 189 -5.40 22.05 8.95
N ALA A 190 -5.62 22.64 10.13
CA ALA A 190 -4.90 23.84 10.57
C ALA A 190 -3.37 23.64 10.54
N ARG A 191 -2.88 22.46 10.94
CA ARG A 191 -1.46 22.12 10.86
C ARG A 191 -0.97 22.02 9.43
N SER A 192 -1.73 21.38 8.54
CA SER A 192 -1.39 21.28 7.11
C SER A 192 -1.31 22.66 6.46
N GLU A 193 -2.27 23.54 6.75
CA GLU A 193 -2.28 24.92 6.26
C GLU A 193 -1.10 25.72 6.80
N ALA A 194 -0.78 25.60 8.09
CA ALA A 194 0.38 26.26 8.69
C ALA A 194 1.70 25.83 8.02
N ILE A 195 1.86 24.53 7.72
CA ILE A 195 3.04 24.02 7.00
C ILE A 195 3.10 24.59 5.58
N SER A 196 1.97 24.62 4.86
CA SER A 196 1.89 25.18 3.50
C SER A 196 2.24 26.67 3.47
N ASN A 197 1.70 27.44 4.43
CA ASN A 197 1.96 28.86 4.55
C ASN A 197 3.43 29.14 4.88
N HIS A 198 4.01 28.39 5.82
CA HIS A 198 5.43 28.50 6.15
C HIS A 198 6.33 28.18 4.95
N PHE A 199 5.98 27.16 4.15
CA PHE A 199 6.69 26.85 2.90
C PHE A 199 6.61 27.99 1.89
N HIS A 200 5.42 28.56 1.67
CA HIS A 200 5.21 29.69 0.77
C HIS A 200 5.97 30.93 1.22
N SER A 201 6.00 31.23 2.53
CA SER A 201 6.79 32.34 3.08
C SER A 201 8.29 32.19 2.77
N LYS A 202 8.84 30.99 2.94
CA LYS A 202 10.26 30.72 2.61
C LYS A 202 10.55 30.84 1.12
N LEU A 203 9.64 30.39 0.26
CA LEU A 203 9.79 30.55 -1.19
C LEU A 203 9.82 32.03 -1.58
N ASN A 204 8.92 32.84 -1.01
CA ASN A 204 8.89 34.27 -1.27
C ASN A 204 10.16 34.97 -0.80
N GLU A 205 10.68 34.61 0.38
CA GLU A 205 11.96 35.13 0.89
C GLU A 205 13.12 34.82 -0.07
N ILE A 206 13.23 33.57 -0.54
CA ILE A 206 14.26 33.18 -1.52
C ILE A 206 14.10 33.97 -2.82
N LEU A 207 12.86 34.10 -3.31
CA LEU A 207 12.55 34.83 -4.54
C LEU A 207 12.94 36.31 -4.39
N GLU A 208 12.64 36.94 -3.26
CA GLU A 208 13.03 38.33 -2.97
C GLU A 208 14.56 38.51 -2.98
N ILE A 209 15.30 37.60 -2.33
CA ILE A 209 16.78 37.61 -2.33
C ILE A 209 17.32 37.53 -3.76
N VAL A 210 16.81 36.58 -4.57
CA VAL A 210 17.22 36.41 -5.97
C VAL A 210 16.84 37.62 -6.83
N SER A 211 15.73 38.28 -6.52
CA SER A 211 15.26 39.48 -7.21
C SER A 211 16.14 40.69 -6.90
N GLN A 212 16.59 40.84 -5.66
CA GLN A 212 17.47 41.92 -5.23
C GLN A 212 18.90 41.76 -5.76
N ASP A 213 19.42 40.54 -5.86
CA ASP A 213 20.73 40.26 -6.46
C ASP A 213 20.82 40.69 -7.93
N ARG A 214 19.69 40.79 -8.65
CA ARG A 214 19.67 41.29 -10.04
C ARG A 214 19.76 42.81 -10.18
N ILE A 215 19.43 43.58 -9.14
CA ILE A 215 19.37 45.05 -9.21
C ILE A 215 20.73 45.68 -8.87
N ALA A 216 21.66 44.94 -8.24
CA ALA A 216 22.95 45.47 -7.80
C ALA A 216 24.05 45.57 -8.90
N THR A 217 23.74 45.24 -10.17
CA THR A 217 24.69 45.35 -11.29
C THR A 217 24.11 46.10 -12.48
N GLU A 218 23.92 47.42 -12.33
CA GLU A 218 23.94 48.31 -13.49
C GLU A 218 25.41 48.59 -13.89
N PRO A 219 25.85 48.32 -15.12
CA PRO A 219 27.17 48.71 -15.58
C PRO A 219 27.20 50.22 -15.85
N GLN A 220 28.06 50.95 -15.14
CA GLN A 220 28.42 52.32 -15.53
C GLN A 220 29.12 52.26 -16.91
N THR A 221 28.49 52.86 -17.92
CA THR A 221 29.09 53.07 -19.24
C THR A 221 30.26 54.04 -19.12
N GLN A 222 31.48 53.52 -18.99
CA GLN A 222 32.69 54.30 -19.26
C GLN A 222 32.82 54.48 -20.77
N GLU A 223 32.59 55.71 -21.23
CA GLU A 223 32.82 56.12 -22.62
C GLU A 223 34.32 56.06 -22.93
N ILE A 224 34.72 55.08 -23.73
CA ILE A 224 36.12 54.88 -24.13
C ILE A 224 36.46 55.90 -25.22
N VAL A 225 37.22 56.94 -24.86
CA VAL A 225 37.79 57.91 -25.80
C VAL A 225 39.09 57.36 -26.38
N TYR A 226 39.13 57.13 -27.70
CA TYR A 226 40.34 56.65 -28.39
C TYR A 226 41.26 57.80 -28.80
N PRO A 227 42.59 57.70 -28.59
CA PRO A 227 43.54 58.69 -29.06
C PRO A 227 43.76 58.58 -30.57
N LYS A 228 43.75 59.74 -31.26
CA LYS A 228 44.07 59.84 -32.69
C LYS A 228 45.54 59.50 -32.91
N LEU A 229 45.81 58.40 -33.60
CA LEU A 229 47.15 58.07 -34.08
C LEU A 229 47.50 59.04 -35.22
N PHE A 230 48.52 59.87 -34.98
CA PHE A 230 49.12 60.72 -35.99
C PHE A 230 49.83 59.84 -37.03
N VAL A 231 49.48 60.03 -38.30
CA VAL A 231 50.30 59.61 -39.44
C VAL A 231 51.06 60.85 -39.90
N TYR A 232 52.39 60.81 -39.79
CA TYR A 232 53.30 61.63 -40.60
C TYR A 232 54.14 60.67 -41.44
#